data_AF-A0A965NZL8-F1
#
_entry.id   AF-A0A965NZL8-F1
#
_cell.length_a   1.000
_cell.length_b   1.000
_cell.length_c   1.000
_cell.angle_alpha   90.00
_cell.angle_beta   90.00
_cell.angle_gamma   90.00
#
_symmetry.space_group_name_H-M   'P 1'
#
loop_
_entity.id
_entity.type
_entity.pdbx_description
1 polymer ?
#
loop_
_entity_poly.entity_id
_entity_poly.type
_entity_poly.pdbx_seq_one_letter_code
_entity_poly.pdbx_strand_id
1 'polypeptide(L)'
;MILKIVTQTDSIEKGGWMDDCAPATLMAAANFLTGSTYTSKDGIKFLEKVGRKDVQGQGTPTTLPQLVKAAPLVGLKPKYAKSWDEVVAALKAGAVVGINVQQAKGYPATVQMSAWHKAHQKRNPGKTYGHMTCAAMVEGKVQWADPTMSGKGKETYAVEVSLADLKVIASSKGDLPHKRCLIFTAVPKKSSAPAPTAVLSSQIVPVSSSALVATTLAAQTTFKAPVEADLRHAEASEAAPKVKTAPRQIDPALALKVAQAIVGKIEVAKGDKTMKDQIIAASLDALQAALSTAIAVFLGLGVSIFDLNGEGVKAVAASAISAGLLVLQRWLDEDNTRYGRTR
;
A
#
# COMPACT_ATOMS: atom_id res chain seq x y z
N MET A 1 12.01 21.83 -6.07
CA MET A 1 10.74 22.22 -5.41
C MET A 1 10.58 21.32 -4.20
N ILE A 2 10.30 21.85 -3.01
CA ILE A 2 10.11 21.05 -1.78
C ILE A 2 8.64 20.61 -1.68
N LEU A 3 8.39 19.37 -1.25
CA LEU A 3 7.04 18.87 -1.02
C LEU A 3 6.44 19.55 0.23
N LYS A 4 5.47 20.43 0.01
CA LYS A 4 4.72 21.10 1.07
C LYS A 4 3.57 20.23 1.56
N ILE A 5 3.35 20.24 2.87
CA ILE A 5 2.20 19.57 3.47
C ILE A 5 0.95 20.40 3.20
N VAL A 6 -0.10 19.73 2.73
CA VAL A 6 -1.47 20.25 2.83
C VAL A 6 -2.07 19.57 4.06
N THR A 7 -2.39 20.36 5.08
CA THR A 7 -2.89 19.81 6.35
C THR A 7 -4.36 19.41 6.27
N GLN A 8 -4.72 18.33 6.95
CA GLN A 8 -6.10 18.00 7.29
C GLN A 8 -6.53 18.52 8.67
N THR A 9 -5.58 18.97 9.51
CA THR A 9 -5.84 19.29 10.92
C THR A 9 -6.69 20.54 11.11
N ASP A 10 -6.64 21.49 10.17
CA ASP A 10 -7.51 22.68 10.21
C ASP A 10 -9.01 22.31 10.17
N SER A 11 -9.36 21.14 9.61
CA SER A 11 -10.71 20.57 9.65
C SER A 11 -11.00 19.85 10.98
N ILE A 12 -10.00 19.19 11.57
CA ILE A 12 -10.11 18.38 12.80
C ILE A 12 -10.31 19.26 14.05
N GLU A 13 -9.60 20.39 14.14
CA GLU A 13 -9.56 21.22 15.35
C GLU A 13 -10.86 22.01 15.61
N LYS A 14 -11.76 22.10 14.62
CA LYS A 14 -13.06 22.80 14.74
C LYS A 14 -14.22 21.88 15.13
N GLY A 15 -13.92 20.71 15.70
CA GLY A 15 -14.93 19.77 16.21
C GLY A 15 -15.59 18.88 15.14
N GLY A 16 -15.15 18.96 13.88
CA GLY A 16 -15.57 18.04 12.82
C GLY A 16 -14.64 16.83 12.76
N TRP A 17 -15.19 15.62 12.93
CA TRP A 17 -14.52 14.43 12.41
C TRP A 17 -14.70 14.43 10.89
N MET A 18 -13.61 14.60 10.14
CA MET A 18 -13.64 14.41 8.69
C MET A 18 -12.37 13.70 8.21
N ASP A 19 -12.57 12.63 7.43
CA ASP A 19 -11.57 11.76 6.82
C ASP A 19 -10.84 12.44 5.64
N ASP A 20 -10.25 13.61 5.89
CA ASP A 20 -9.70 14.49 4.85
C ASP A 20 -8.25 14.18 4.44
N CYS A 21 -7.67 13.09 4.94
CA CYS A 21 -6.29 12.71 4.67
C CYS A 21 -6.02 12.50 3.18
N ALA A 22 -6.96 11.86 2.48
CA ALA A 22 -6.87 11.59 1.05
C ALA A 22 -7.06 12.85 0.18
N PRO A 23 -8.06 13.72 0.42
CA PRO A 23 -8.13 15.04 -0.20
C PRO A 23 -6.85 15.84 -0.02
N ALA A 24 -6.36 15.94 1.22
CA ALA A 24 -5.14 16.67 1.53
C ALA A 24 -3.91 16.10 0.79
N THR A 25 -3.78 14.78 0.76
CA THR A 25 -2.74 14.08 -0.02
C THR A 25 -2.81 14.41 -1.51
N LEU A 26 -4.01 14.38 -2.10
CA LEU A 26 -4.21 14.68 -3.51
C LEU A 26 -3.80 16.13 -3.83
N MET A 27 -4.14 17.08 -2.96
CA MET A 27 -3.78 18.48 -3.13
C MET A 27 -2.29 18.73 -2.93
N ALA A 28 -1.65 18.04 -1.98
CA ALA A 28 -0.19 18.10 -1.82
C ALA A 28 0.53 17.61 -3.09
N ALA A 29 0.05 16.51 -3.68
CA ALA A 29 0.57 16.01 -4.96
C ALA A 29 0.33 16.99 -6.12
N ALA A 30 -0.86 17.58 -6.20
CA ALA A 30 -1.20 18.56 -7.23
C ALA A 30 -0.30 19.79 -7.12
N ASN A 31 -0.23 20.41 -5.95
CA ASN A 31 0.58 21.61 -5.70
C ASN A 31 2.04 21.39 -6.06
N PHE A 32 2.60 20.22 -5.73
CA PHE A 32 3.98 19.87 -6.08
C PHE A 32 4.19 19.70 -7.60
N LEU A 33 3.27 19.02 -8.29
CA LEU A 33 3.46 18.67 -9.70
C LEU A 33 3.04 19.79 -10.67
N THR A 34 2.09 20.63 -10.29
CA THR A 34 1.50 21.66 -11.18
C THR A 34 1.83 23.08 -10.78
N GLY A 35 2.41 23.29 -9.58
CA GLY A 35 2.61 24.62 -8.99
C GLY A 35 1.32 25.28 -8.49
N SER A 36 0.22 24.52 -8.38
CA SER A 36 -1.04 25.01 -7.81
C SER A 36 -0.91 25.30 -6.31
N THR A 37 -1.93 25.96 -5.75
CA THR A 37 -2.00 26.33 -4.32
C THR A 37 -3.32 25.87 -3.69
N TYR A 38 -3.72 24.64 -3.99
CA TYR A 38 -4.95 24.06 -3.46
C TYR A 38 -4.87 23.76 -1.96
N THR A 39 -6.01 23.86 -1.30
CA THR A 39 -6.20 23.48 0.11
C THR A 39 -6.91 22.14 0.23
N SER A 40 -6.86 21.50 1.40
CA SER A 40 -7.60 20.24 1.64
C SER A 40 -9.09 20.37 1.33
N LYS A 41 -9.70 21.52 1.62
CA LYS A 41 -11.10 21.86 1.28
C LYS A 41 -11.37 21.86 -0.22
N ASP A 42 -10.44 22.32 -1.04
CA ASP A 42 -10.59 22.24 -2.50
C ASP A 42 -10.57 20.78 -2.94
N GLY A 43 -9.72 19.96 -2.33
CA GLY A 43 -9.71 18.51 -2.52
C GLY A 43 -11.07 17.86 -2.25
N ILE A 44 -11.77 18.27 -1.18
CA ILE A 44 -13.13 17.80 -0.88
C ILE A 44 -14.08 18.13 -2.05
N LYS A 45 -14.11 19.39 -2.50
CA LYS A 45 -14.95 19.83 -3.62
C LYS A 45 -14.68 19.04 -4.91
N PHE A 46 -13.43 18.71 -5.20
CA PHE A 46 -13.10 17.88 -6.37
C PHE A 46 -13.55 16.43 -6.19
N LEU A 47 -13.47 15.88 -4.97
CA LEU A 47 -13.92 14.53 -4.66
C LEU A 47 -15.44 14.40 -4.68
N GLU A 48 -16.18 15.43 -4.29
CA GLU A 48 -17.64 15.48 -4.40
C GLU A 48 -18.10 15.32 -5.85
N LYS A 49 -17.41 15.96 -6.82
CA LYS A 49 -17.69 15.84 -8.25
C LYS A 49 -17.55 14.41 -8.79
N VAL A 50 -16.85 13.52 -8.07
CA VAL A 50 -16.65 12.12 -8.45
C VAL A 50 -17.36 11.15 -7.50
N GLY A 51 -18.29 11.67 -6.69
CA GLY A 51 -19.23 10.88 -5.90
C GLY A 51 -18.82 10.65 -4.44
N ARG A 52 -17.82 11.37 -3.89
CA ARG A 52 -17.68 11.45 -2.43
C ARG A 52 -18.90 12.20 -1.86
N LYS A 53 -19.47 11.70 -0.77
CA LYS A 53 -20.55 12.35 -0.03
C LYS A 53 -20.26 12.28 1.46
N ASP A 54 -20.04 13.42 2.08
CA ASP A 54 -19.83 13.47 3.52
C ASP A 54 -21.18 13.25 4.23
N VAL A 55 -21.16 12.39 5.25
CA VAL A 55 -22.34 12.09 6.08
C VAL A 55 -22.14 12.76 7.43
N GLN A 56 -23.10 13.58 7.84
CA GLN A 56 -23.01 14.29 9.11
C GLN A 56 -22.85 13.31 10.28
N GLY A 57 -21.83 13.55 11.12
CA GLY A 57 -21.55 12.72 12.29
C GLY A 57 -20.84 11.39 11.97
N GLN A 58 -20.48 11.13 10.71
CA GLN A 58 -19.72 9.93 10.31
C GLN A 58 -18.50 10.31 9.48
N GLY A 59 -17.41 9.56 9.66
CA GLY A 59 -16.27 9.64 8.76
C GLY A 59 -16.64 9.03 7.40
N THR A 60 -16.52 9.80 6.32
CA THR A 60 -16.63 9.29 4.95
C THR A 60 -15.23 9.13 4.34
N PRO A 61 -14.62 7.93 4.43
CA PRO A 61 -13.28 7.73 3.90
C PRO A 61 -13.28 7.84 2.38
N THR A 62 -12.30 8.55 1.84
CA THR A 62 -12.06 8.59 0.39
C THR A 62 -11.36 7.31 -0.06
N THR A 63 -11.89 6.67 -1.10
CA THR A 63 -11.35 5.45 -1.70
C THR A 63 -10.31 5.76 -2.78
N LEU A 64 -9.40 4.81 -3.06
CA LEU A 64 -8.44 4.95 -4.17
C LEU A 64 -9.12 5.18 -5.54
N PRO A 65 -10.22 4.48 -5.90
CA PRO A 65 -10.94 4.77 -7.14
C PRO A 65 -11.48 6.20 -7.22
N GLN A 66 -11.93 6.80 -6.11
CA GLN A 66 -12.34 8.20 -6.10
C GLN A 66 -11.14 9.14 -6.35
N LEU A 67 -9.97 8.85 -5.77
CA LEU A 67 -8.75 9.61 -6.06
C LEU A 67 -8.35 9.50 -7.55
N VAL A 68 -8.47 8.32 -8.15
CA VAL A 68 -8.21 8.12 -9.59
C VAL A 68 -9.13 8.97 -10.46
N LYS A 69 -10.42 9.07 -10.09
CA LYS A 69 -11.38 9.91 -10.81
C LYS A 69 -11.16 11.41 -10.58
N ALA A 70 -10.76 11.82 -9.37
CA ALA A 70 -10.60 13.23 -9.02
C ALA A 70 -9.26 13.82 -9.50
N ALA A 71 -8.19 13.03 -9.59
CA ALA A 71 -6.87 13.50 -9.97
C ALA A 71 -6.82 14.29 -11.31
N PRO A 72 -7.50 13.87 -12.39
CA PRO A 72 -7.57 14.67 -13.62
C PRO A 72 -8.17 16.06 -13.44
N LEU A 73 -9.08 16.25 -12.48
CA LEU A 73 -9.71 17.56 -12.21
C LEU A 73 -8.74 18.59 -11.63
N VAL A 74 -7.60 18.13 -11.09
CA VAL A 74 -6.53 18.96 -10.55
C VAL A 74 -5.25 18.90 -11.39
N GLY A 75 -5.35 18.47 -12.65
CA GLY A 75 -4.23 18.43 -13.58
C GLY A 75 -3.26 17.29 -13.35
N LEU A 76 -3.70 16.21 -12.68
CA LEU A 76 -2.89 15.02 -12.44
C LEU A 76 -3.35 13.82 -13.26
N LYS A 77 -2.40 13.00 -13.69
CA LYS A 77 -2.62 11.69 -14.29
C LYS A 77 -2.26 10.60 -13.26
N PRO A 78 -3.26 9.91 -12.68
CA PRO A 78 -3.04 8.83 -11.74
C PRO A 78 -2.79 7.49 -12.45
N LYS A 79 -2.04 6.60 -11.82
CA LYS A 79 -2.00 5.17 -12.14
C LYS A 79 -1.76 4.33 -10.89
N TYR A 80 -2.29 3.11 -10.86
CA TYR A 80 -1.92 2.12 -9.85
C TYR A 80 -0.51 1.59 -10.13
N ALA A 81 0.29 1.43 -9.08
CA ALA A 81 1.60 0.78 -9.21
C ALA A 81 1.44 -0.74 -9.36
N LYS A 82 2.25 -1.34 -10.23
CA LYS A 82 2.30 -2.78 -10.51
C LYS A 82 3.33 -3.51 -9.65
N SER A 83 4.36 -2.80 -9.19
CA SER A 83 5.41 -3.33 -8.32
C SER A 83 5.99 -2.23 -7.44
N TRP A 84 6.76 -2.61 -6.42
CA TRP A 84 7.48 -1.63 -5.60
C TRP A 84 8.58 -0.92 -6.40
N ASP A 85 9.25 -1.64 -7.32
CA ASP A 85 10.27 -1.04 -8.17
C ASP A 85 9.69 0.03 -9.09
N GLU A 86 8.44 -0.13 -9.57
CA GLU A 86 7.75 0.92 -10.30
C GLU A 86 7.49 2.16 -9.44
N VAL A 87 7.18 1.98 -8.15
CA VAL A 87 7.02 3.09 -7.21
C VAL A 87 8.33 3.85 -7.07
N VAL A 88 9.45 3.15 -6.87
CA VAL A 88 10.78 3.75 -6.73
C VAL A 88 11.20 4.45 -8.03
N ALA A 89 10.98 3.81 -9.18
CA ALA A 89 11.30 4.38 -10.48
C ALA A 89 10.47 5.64 -10.75
N ALA A 90 9.18 5.64 -10.42
CA ALA A 90 8.31 6.80 -10.57
C ALA A 90 8.76 7.98 -9.69
N LEU A 91 9.11 7.73 -8.43
CA LEU A 91 9.66 8.77 -7.54
C LEU A 91 10.92 9.40 -8.15
N LYS A 92 11.87 8.57 -8.61
CA LYS A 92 13.10 9.03 -9.26
C LYS A 92 12.83 9.83 -10.55
N ALA A 93 11.75 9.53 -11.26
CA ALA A 93 11.30 10.26 -12.44
C ALA A 93 10.51 11.56 -12.10
N GLY A 94 10.43 11.95 -10.83
CA GLY A 94 9.76 13.17 -10.39
C GLY A 94 8.25 13.04 -10.18
N ALA A 95 7.71 11.82 -10.13
CA ALA A 95 6.32 11.60 -9.76
C ALA A 95 6.09 11.80 -8.25
N VAL A 96 4.84 12.01 -7.87
CA VAL A 96 4.39 11.95 -6.48
C VAL A 96 3.64 10.65 -6.27
N VAL A 97 3.91 9.94 -5.18
CA VAL A 97 3.23 8.68 -4.84
C VAL A 97 2.32 8.92 -3.65
N GLY A 98 1.01 8.78 -3.84
CA GLY A 98 0.07 8.66 -2.73
C GLY A 98 0.08 7.25 -2.16
N ILE A 99 0.08 7.11 -0.84
CA ILE A 99 0.22 5.85 -0.11
C ILE A 99 -0.91 5.71 0.91
N ASN A 100 -1.71 4.65 0.77
CA ASN A 100 -2.74 4.28 1.73
C ASN A 100 -2.16 3.38 2.82
N VAL A 101 -2.04 3.90 4.03
CA VAL A 101 -1.31 3.29 5.15
C VAL A 101 -2.24 2.93 6.31
N GLN A 102 -1.77 2.08 7.21
CA GLN A 102 -2.39 1.83 8.52
C GLN A 102 -1.52 2.52 9.57
N GLN A 103 -1.91 3.70 10.03
CA GLN A 103 -1.05 4.51 10.88
C GLN A 103 -1.38 4.28 12.37
N ALA A 104 -0.39 4.14 13.27
CA ALA A 104 1.06 4.04 13.06
C ALA A 104 1.58 2.59 13.12
N LYS A 105 0.88 1.65 12.48
CA LYS A 105 1.28 0.24 12.50
C LYS A 105 2.63 0.08 11.79
N GLY A 106 3.64 -0.36 12.54
CA GLY A 106 4.97 -0.68 12.00
C GLY A 106 5.72 0.54 11.47
N TYR A 107 5.43 1.75 11.95
CA TYR A 107 6.16 2.94 11.54
C TYR A 107 7.60 2.90 12.07
N PRO A 108 8.62 3.17 11.22
CA PRO A 108 10.01 3.21 11.66
C PRO A 108 10.21 4.27 12.76
N ALA A 109 11.03 3.96 13.76
CA ALA A 109 11.34 4.90 14.85
C ALA A 109 12.10 6.16 14.37
N THR A 110 12.75 6.06 13.21
CA THR A 110 13.47 7.16 12.54
C THR A 110 12.54 8.18 11.90
N VAL A 111 11.28 7.83 11.64
CA VAL A 111 10.33 8.69 10.94
C VAL A 111 9.65 9.63 11.93
N GLN A 112 9.80 10.94 11.72
CA GLN A 112 9.15 11.94 12.56
C GLN A 112 7.62 11.88 12.39
N MET A 113 6.93 11.56 13.49
CA MET A 113 5.47 11.65 13.57
C MET A 113 5.00 13.08 13.86
N SER A 114 3.82 13.44 13.34
CA SER A 114 3.16 14.72 13.64
C SER A 114 2.80 14.86 15.12
N ALA A 115 2.72 16.10 15.60
CA ALA A 115 2.27 16.44 16.95
C ALA A 115 0.87 15.89 17.22
N TRP A 116 -0.05 16.01 16.25
CA TRP A 116 -1.39 15.45 16.34
C TRP A 116 -1.34 13.94 16.53
N HIS A 117 -0.54 13.23 15.73
CA HIS A 117 -0.46 11.79 15.78
C HIS A 117 0.15 11.29 17.10
N LYS A 118 1.19 11.96 17.61
CA LYS A 118 1.75 11.69 18.95
C LYS A 118 0.70 11.84 20.04
N ALA A 119 -0.10 12.92 19.99
CA ALA A 119 -1.19 13.15 20.94
C ALA A 119 -2.29 12.08 20.82
N HIS A 120 -2.63 11.65 19.59
CA HIS A 120 -3.58 10.58 19.35
C HIS A 120 -3.11 9.24 19.95
N GLN A 121 -1.85 8.83 19.72
CA GLN A 121 -1.28 7.60 20.30
C GLN A 121 -1.25 7.66 21.82
N LYS A 122 -0.91 8.82 22.40
CA LYS A 122 -0.96 9.01 23.87
C LYS A 122 -2.37 8.81 24.43
N ARG A 123 -3.40 9.35 23.75
CA ARG A 123 -4.81 9.21 24.18
C ARG A 123 -5.39 7.82 23.89
N ASN A 124 -4.88 7.14 22.87
CA ASN A 124 -5.40 5.87 22.39
C ASN A 124 -4.25 4.88 22.10
N PRO A 125 -3.55 4.36 23.12
CA PRO A 125 -2.41 3.47 22.92
C PRO A 125 -2.80 2.22 22.13
N GLY A 126 -2.00 1.88 21.12
CA GLY A 126 -2.20 0.69 20.27
C GLY A 126 -3.33 0.81 19.24
N LYS A 127 -4.13 1.89 19.24
CA LYS A 127 -5.12 2.10 18.18
C LYS A 127 -4.43 2.48 16.88
N THR A 128 -4.93 1.89 15.79
CA THR A 128 -4.50 2.18 14.43
C THR A 128 -5.69 2.62 13.60
N TYR A 129 -5.44 3.40 12.55
CA TYR A 129 -6.47 3.86 11.64
C TYR A 129 -5.97 3.87 10.19
N GLY A 130 -6.91 3.80 9.24
CA GLY A 130 -6.59 3.97 7.84
C GLY A 130 -6.26 5.42 7.53
N HIS A 131 -5.19 5.65 6.79
CA HIS A 131 -4.70 7.00 6.50
C HIS A 131 -4.13 7.10 5.09
N MET A 132 -4.06 8.31 4.55
CA MET A 132 -3.47 8.58 3.25
C MET A 132 -2.35 9.60 3.41
N THR A 133 -1.21 9.34 2.77
CA THR A 133 -0.01 10.19 2.77
C THR A 133 0.56 10.27 1.37
N CYS A 134 1.54 11.15 1.12
CA CYS A 134 2.30 11.10 -0.14
C CYS A 134 3.80 11.22 0.07
N ALA A 135 4.55 10.81 -0.95
CA ALA A 135 5.99 11.01 -1.03
C ALA A 135 6.43 11.47 -2.42
N ALA A 136 7.53 12.21 -2.46
CA ALA A 136 8.19 12.67 -3.68
C ALA A 136 9.71 12.57 -3.53
N MET A 137 10.45 12.45 -4.63
CA MET A 137 11.91 12.60 -4.62
C MET A 137 12.26 14.06 -4.90
N VAL A 138 13.03 14.68 -4.00
CA VAL A 138 13.53 16.06 -4.13
C VAL A 138 15.02 16.02 -3.87
N GLU A 139 15.83 16.47 -4.83
CA GLU A 139 17.31 16.54 -4.68
C GLU A 139 17.94 15.20 -4.26
N GLY A 140 17.43 14.10 -4.80
CA GLY A 140 17.92 12.74 -4.50
C GLY A 140 17.43 12.16 -3.16
N LYS A 141 16.60 12.90 -2.41
CA LYS A 141 16.04 12.47 -1.13
C LYS A 141 14.55 12.25 -1.21
N VAL A 142 14.05 11.24 -0.50
CA VAL A 142 12.61 11.01 -0.39
C VAL A 142 12.05 11.92 0.68
N GLN A 143 11.09 12.74 0.30
CA GLN A 143 10.30 13.56 1.20
C GLN A 143 8.92 12.94 1.36
N TRP A 144 8.51 12.67 2.60
CA TRP A 144 7.22 12.10 2.96
C TRP A 144 6.34 13.12 3.68
N ALA A 145 5.15 13.36 3.13
CA ALA A 145 4.17 14.29 3.65
C ALA A 145 3.00 13.54 4.28
N ASP A 146 2.84 13.72 5.58
CA ASP A 146 1.68 13.24 6.34
C ASP A 146 0.69 14.40 6.54
N PRO A 147 -0.54 14.31 6.03
CA PRO A 147 -1.54 15.35 6.22
C PRO A 147 -1.90 15.68 7.67
N THR A 148 -1.57 14.80 8.64
CA THR A 148 -1.74 15.09 10.08
C THR A 148 -0.71 16.09 10.62
N MET A 149 0.34 16.38 9.86
CA MET A 149 1.26 17.47 10.17
C MET A 149 0.53 18.81 9.96
N SER A 150 0.75 19.76 10.87
CA SER A 150 -0.01 21.02 10.91
C SER A 150 0.20 21.94 9.70
N GLY A 151 1.22 21.70 8.87
CA GLY A 151 1.59 22.59 7.77
C GLY A 151 2.23 23.91 8.26
N LYS A 152 2.52 24.04 9.56
CA LYS A 152 3.00 25.27 10.21
C LYS A 152 4.32 25.00 10.95
N GLY A 153 5.19 26.02 11.02
CA GLY A 153 6.45 25.95 11.75
C GLY A 153 7.32 24.76 11.33
N LYS A 154 7.67 23.89 12.29
CA LYS A 154 8.52 22.70 12.05
C LYS A 154 7.82 21.58 11.26
N GLU A 155 6.52 21.71 11.01
CA GLU A 155 5.68 20.74 10.29
C GLU A 155 5.16 21.32 8.95
N THR A 156 5.79 22.38 8.44
CA THR A 156 5.40 22.99 7.15
C THR A 156 5.75 22.12 5.95
N TYR A 157 6.87 21.38 6.03
CA TYR A 157 7.41 20.60 4.93
C TYR A 157 7.43 19.12 5.24
N ALA A 158 7.33 18.32 4.17
CA ALA A 158 7.51 16.89 4.23
C ALA A 158 8.85 16.52 4.89
N VAL A 159 8.86 15.43 5.64
CA VAL A 159 10.05 14.95 6.35
C VAL A 159 10.88 14.06 5.45
N GLU A 160 12.20 14.13 5.57
CA GLU A 160 13.10 13.23 4.85
C GLU A 160 12.99 11.81 5.42
N VAL A 161 12.87 10.82 4.55
CA VAL A 161 12.87 9.39 4.91
C VAL A 161 13.76 8.61 3.96
N SER A 162 14.24 7.43 4.37
CA SER A 162 14.91 6.54 3.43
C SER A 162 13.88 5.82 2.53
N LEU A 163 14.33 5.28 1.38
CA LEU A 163 13.48 4.40 0.56
C LEU A 163 13.06 3.13 1.31
N ALA A 164 13.90 2.65 2.23
CA ALA A 164 13.59 1.50 3.08
C ALA A 164 12.47 1.85 4.06
N ASP A 165 12.56 3.00 4.74
CA ASP A 165 11.52 3.49 5.65
C ASP A 165 10.19 3.70 4.91
N LEU A 166 10.23 4.28 3.70
CA LEU A 166 9.04 4.45 2.88
C LEU A 166 8.39 3.11 2.53
N LYS A 167 9.19 2.08 2.23
CA LYS A 167 8.68 0.72 1.98
C LYS A 167 8.00 0.14 3.22
N VAL A 168 8.59 0.34 4.40
CA VAL A 168 8.00 -0.10 5.68
C VAL A 168 6.67 0.61 5.92
N ILE A 169 6.61 1.94 5.76
CA ILE A 169 5.37 2.74 5.86
C ILE A 169 4.28 2.19 4.92
N ALA A 170 4.63 1.96 3.65
CA ALA A 170 3.70 1.44 2.64
C ALA A 170 3.25 -0.01 2.92
N SER A 171 4.04 -0.78 3.67
CA SER A 171 3.75 -2.18 4.03
C SER A 171 2.88 -2.30 5.29
N SER A 172 2.47 -1.19 5.91
CA SER A 172 1.62 -1.18 7.12
C SER A 172 0.28 -1.89 6.95
N LYS A 173 -0.20 -2.10 5.71
CA LYS A 173 -1.42 -2.84 5.34
C LYS A 173 -1.17 -4.23 4.71
N GLY A 174 0.03 -4.79 4.88
CA GLY A 174 0.43 -6.12 4.41
C GLY A 174 1.59 -6.11 3.41
N ASP A 175 1.97 -7.29 2.93
CA ASP A 175 3.27 -7.54 2.27
C ASP A 175 3.39 -7.03 0.82
N LEU A 176 2.31 -6.46 0.27
CA LEU A 176 2.27 -5.94 -1.10
C LEU A 176 2.08 -4.41 -1.10
N PRO A 177 3.11 -3.64 -0.70
CA PRO A 177 3.00 -2.20 -0.48
C PRO A 177 2.54 -1.44 -1.73
N HIS A 178 2.98 -1.85 -2.92
CA HIS A 178 2.62 -1.23 -4.19
C HIS A 178 1.11 -1.23 -4.47
N LYS A 179 0.35 -2.22 -3.96
CA LYS A 179 -1.12 -2.27 -4.12
C LYS A 179 -1.85 -1.16 -3.35
N ARG A 180 -1.13 -0.44 -2.48
CA ARG A 180 -1.64 0.69 -1.71
C ARG A 180 -1.18 2.04 -2.27
N CYS A 181 -0.43 2.02 -3.36
CA CYS A 181 0.16 3.20 -3.96
C CYS A 181 -0.61 3.65 -5.21
N LEU A 182 -0.80 4.97 -5.32
CA LEU A 182 -1.17 5.65 -6.56
C LEU A 182 0.00 6.54 -6.97
N ILE A 183 0.47 6.37 -8.20
CA ILE A 183 1.48 7.22 -8.81
C ILE A 183 0.76 8.36 -9.51
N PHE A 184 1.10 9.60 -9.15
CA PHE A 184 0.61 10.82 -9.77
C PHE A 184 1.71 11.46 -10.60
N THR A 185 1.35 11.86 -11.82
CA THR A 185 2.19 12.65 -12.72
C THR A 185 1.41 13.88 -13.17
N ALA A 186 2.08 14.97 -13.56
CA ALA A 186 1.38 16.11 -14.13
C ALA A 186 0.77 15.72 -15.50
N VAL A 187 -0.45 16.16 -15.78
CA VAL A 187 -0.96 16.18 -17.15
C VAL A 187 -0.18 17.28 -17.88
N PRO A 188 0.45 16.99 -19.03
CA PRO A 188 1.10 18.03 -19.82
C PRO A 188 0.10 19.14 -20.09
N LYS A 189 0.41 20.39 -19.69
CA LYS A 189 -0.37 21.53 -20.15
C LYS A 189 -0.31 21.47 -21.67
N LYS A 190 -1.47 21.37 -22.33
CA LYS A 190 -1.55 21.50 -23.79
C LYS A 190 -0.90 22.84 -24.09
N SER A 191 0.32 22.82 -24.62
CA SER A 191 1.00 24.02 -25.05
C SER A 191 0.03 24.70 -26.00
N SER A 192 -0.58 25.80 -25.58
CA SER A 192 -1.19 26.71 -26.53
C SER A 192 -0.04 27.05 -27.46
N ALA A 193 -0.08 26.52 -28.68
CA ALA A 193 0.84 26.97 -29.71
C ALA A 193 0.82 28.50 -29.65
N PRO A 194 1.98 29.16 -29.60
CA PRO A 194 1.99 30.62 -29.70
C PRO A 194 1.11 30.97 -30.89
N ALA A 195 0.14 31.88 -30.69
CA ALA A 195 -0.62 32.43 -31.80
C ALA A 195 0.39 32.78 -32.90
N PRO A 196 0.14 32.39 -34.17
CA PRO A 196 1.12 32.61 -35.23
C PRO A 196 1.47 34.08 -35.21
N THR A 197 2.68 34.37 -34.72
CA THR A 197 3.25 35.70 -34.81
C THR A 197 3.39 35.90 -36.31
N ALA A 198 2.75 36.92 -36.87
CA ALA A 198 2.92 37.26 -38.27
C ALA A 198 4.40 37.55 -38.50
N VAL A 199 5.13 36.54 -38.98
CA VAL A 199 6.54 36.70 -39.35
C VAL A 199 6.52 37.39 -40.69
N LEU A 200 6.84 38.68 -40.68
CA LEU A 200 7.27 39.40 -41.86
C LEU A 200 8.48 38.67 -42.45
N SER A 201 8.28 38.16 -43.66
CA SER A 201 9.27 37.51 -44.50
C SER A 201 10.55 38.35 -44.57
N SER A 202 11.64 37.79 -44.06
CA SER A 202 12.99 38.24 -44.42
C SER A 202 13.93 37.02 -44.49
N GLN A 203 14.23 36.69 -45.73
CA GLN A 203 15.46 36.14 -46.28
C GLN A 203 16.16 34.95 -45.58
N ILE A 204 16.14 33.85 -46.35
CA ILE A 204 16.93 32.64 -46.22
C ILE A 204 18.41 32.94 -46.49
N VAL A 205 19.31 32.45 -45.62
CA VAL A 205 20.70 32.14 -45.97
C VAL A 205 21.01 30.73 -45.44
N PRO A 206 21.54 29.80 -46.25
CA PRO A 206 21.83 28.44 -45.82
C PRO A 206 23.23 28.35 -45.21
N VAL A 207 23.39 27.59 -44.12
CA VAL A 207 24.70 27.07 -43.72
C VAL A 207 24.62 25.59 -43.34
N SER A 208 25.70 24.92 -43.73
CA SER A 208 25.93 23.50 -43.95
C SER A 208 25.93 22.61 -42.70
N SER A 209 25.59 21.35 -42.97
CA SER A 209 25.61 20.13 -42.15
C SER A 209 26.97 19.74 -41.57
N SER A 210 26.92 18.99 -40.45
CA SER A 210 27.82 17.91 -39.93
C SER A 210 27.81 17.97 -38.39
N ALA A 211 27.85 16.91 -37.56
CA ALA A 211 28.04 15.49 -37.77
C ALA A 211 27.40 14.70 -36.59
N LEU A 212 27.07 13.45 -36.91
CA LEU A 212 26.82 12.34 -35.99
C LEU A 212 28.10 12.02 -35.20
N VAL A 213 28.02 11.85 -33.87
CA VAL A 213 28.94 10.96 -33.15
C VAL A 213 28.14 10.19 -32.10
N ALA A 214 28.05 8.87 -32.32
CA ALA A 214 27.69 7.89 -31.32
C ALA A 214 28.91 7.58 -30.46
N THR A 215 28.74 7.40 -29.16
CA THR A 215 29.74 6.72 -28.34
C THR A 215 29.05 5.88 -27.28
N THR A 216 29.12 4.58 -27.51
CA THR A 216 28.89 3.50 -26.56
C THR A 216 30.06 3.46 -25.57
N LEU A 217 29.80 3.32 -24.28
CA LEU A 217 30.80 2.78 -23.37
C LEU A 217 30.12 1.93 -22.28
N ALA A 218 30.40 0.63 -22.35
CA ALA A 218 30.17 -0.33 -21.29
C ALA A 218 31.31 -0.23 -20.27
N ALA A 219 30.98 -0.31 -18.98
CA ALA A 219 31.94 -0.68 -17.96
C ALA A 219 31.23 -1.49 -16.87
N GLN A 220 31.63 -2.76 -16.80
CA GLN A 220 31.39 -3.67 -15.70
C GLN A 220 32.19 -3.19 -14.48
N THR A 221 31.59 -3.25 -13.30
CA THR A 221 32.34 -3.27 -12.03
C THR A 221 31.74 -4.31 -11.09
N THR A 222 32.54 -5.35 -10.87
CA THR A 222 32.46 -6.38 -9.83
C THR A 222 32.44 -5.77 -8.43
N PHE A 223 31.48 -6.15 -7.59
CA PHE A 223 31.49 -5.88 -6.15
C PHE A 223 32.22 -7.01 -5.42
N LYS A 224 33.25 -6.65 -4.66
CA LYS A 224 33.96 -7.51 -3.70
C LYS A 224 33.45 -7.14 -2.30
N ALA A 225 32.96 -8.12 -1.54
CA ALA A 225 32.64 -7.95 -0.13
C ALA A 225 33.91 -7.93 0.73
N PRO A 226 33.87 -7.27 1.89
CA PRO A 226 34.44 -7.87 3.09
C PRO A 226 33.49 -7.76 4.30
N VAL A 227 33.22 -8.88 4.99
CA VAL A 227 33.91 -9.38 6.21
C VAL A 227 33.20 -8.90 7.48
N GLU A 228 32.79 -9.91 8.25
CA GLU A 228 32.26 -9.86 9.60
C GLU A 228 33.18 -9.10 10.56
N ALA A 229 32.57 -8.36 11.48
CA ALA A 229 33.17 -8.10 12.78
C ALA A 229 32.08 -8.11 13.85
N ASP A 230 32.07 -9.23 14.56
CA ASP A 230 31.49 -9.45 15.87
C ASP A 230 32.10 -8.46 16.88
N LEU A 231 31.29 -7.85 17.76
CA LEU A 231 31.75 -7.37 19.07
C LEU A 231 30.56 -7.08 20.01
N ARG A 232 30.63 -7.77 21.15
CA ARG A 232 29.70 -7.86 22.28
C ARG A 232 29.84 -6.67 23.23
N HIS A 233 28.75 -6.31 23.92
CA HIS A 233 28.65 -5.90 25.35
C HIS A 233 27.13 -5.93 25.71
N ALA A 234 26.60 -6.80 26.57
CA ALA A 234 26.56 -6.76 28.06
C ALA A 234 26.12 -5.38 28.60
N GLU A 235 25.17 -5.16 29.51
CA GLU A 235 24.17 -5.91 30.28
C GLU A 235 23.39 -4.81 31.06
N ALA A 236 22.08 -4.94 31.29
CA ALA A 236 21.41 -4.52 32.54
C ALA A 236 19.91 -4.81 32.49
N SER A 237 19.47 -5.55 33.49
CA SER A 237 18.17 -6.17 33.67
C SER A 237 17.27 -5.30 34.56
N GLU A 238 15.97 -5.25 34.27
CA GLU A 238 14.95 -5.18 35.32
C GLU A 238 13.83 -6.18 35.00
N ALA A 239 13.64 -7.13 35.92
CA ALA A 239 12.79 -8.30 35.73
C ALA A 239 11.36 -8.07 36.25
N ALA A 240 10.36 -8.33 35.41
CA ALA A 240 8.97 -8.54 35.81
C ALA A 240 8.64 -10.04 35.89
N PRO A 241 7.78 -10.50 36.80
CA PRO A 241 7.59 -11.93 37.08
C PRO A 241 6.90 -12.66 35.93
N LYS A 242 7.58 -13.65 35.35
CA LYS A 242 7.02 -14.60 34.38
C LYS A 242 6.16 -15.64 35.11
N VAL A 243 4.84 -15.53 34.97
CA VAL A 243 3.92 -16.64 35.24
C VAL A 243 4.11 -17.70 34.15
N LYS A 244 4.78 -18.81 34.48
CA LYS A 244 4.85 -19.99 33.62
C LYS A 244 3.53 -20.76 33.72
N THR A 245 2.58 -20.48 32.84
CA THR A 245 1.51 -21.43 32.55
C THR A 245 2.06 -22.47 31.57
N ALA A 246 2.10 -23.74 32.00
CA ALA A 246 2.43 -24.84 31.10
C ALA A 246 1.43 -24.86 29.93
N PRO A 247 1.89 -25.10 28.69
CA PRO A 247 0.99 -25.19 27.54
C PRO A 247 0.00 -26.34 27.78
N ARG A 248 -1.30 -26.03 27.77
CA ARG A 248 -2.35 -27.05 27.79
C ARG A 248 -2.18 -27.92 26.56
N GLN A 249 -1.85 -29.19 26.78
CA GLN A 249 -1.83 -30.22 25.74
C GLN A 249 -3.27 -30.40 25.25
N ILE A 250 -3.59 -29.90 24.06
CA ILE A 250 -4.90 -30.09 23.44
C ILE A 250 -4.89 -31.48 22.79
N ASP A 251 -5.90 -32.30 23.10
CA ASP A 251 -6.10 -33.60 22.45
C ASP A 251 -6.24 -33.40 20.92
N PRO A 252 -5.30 -33.91 20.10
CA PRO A 252 -5.33 -33.76 18.64
C PRO A 252 -6.59 -34.34 18.01
N ALA A 253 -7.18 -35.39 18.58
CA ALA A 253 -8.39 -36.01 18.06
C ALA A 253 -9.62 -35.11 18.27
N LEU A 254 -9.71 -34.44 19.43
CA LEU A 254 -10.76 -33.46 19.72
C LEU A 254 -10.61 -32.22 18.84
N ALA A 255 -9.38 -31.72 18.66
CA ALA A 255 -9.12 -30.57 17.82
C ALA A 255 -9.45 -30.83 16.34
N LEU A 256 -9.15 -32.03 15.83
CA LEU A 256 -9.53 -32.45 14.48
C LEU A 256 -11.06 -32.51 14.30
N LYS A 257 -11.80 -33.04 15.29
CA LYS A 257 -13.27 -33.07 15.27
C LYS A 257 -13.88 -31.67 15.24
N VAL A 258 -13.35 -30.74 16.05
CA VAL A 258 -13.80 -29.33 16.06
C VAL A 258 -13.51 -28.65 14.73
N ALA A 259 -12.33 -28.88 14.16
CA ALA A 259 -11.96 -28.36 12.84
C ALA A 259 -12.93 -28.86 11.75
N GLN A 260 -13.17 -30.18 11.71
CA GLN A 260 -14.12 -30.79 10.77
C GLN A 260 -15.54 -30.25 10.93
N ALA A 261 -15.99 -29.99 12.16
CA ALA A 261 -17.32 -29.42 12.43
C ALA A 261 -17.44 -27.94 12.01
N ILE A 262 -16.38 -27.13 12.13
CA ILE A 262 -16.37 -25.73 11.66
C ILE A 262 -16.37 -25.68 10.14
N VAL A 263 -15.53 -26.51 9.53
CA VAL A 263 -15.32 -26.62 8.08
C VAL A 263 -16.57 -27.20 7.40
N GLY A 264 -17.24 -28.19 8.00
CA GLY A 264 -18.45 -28.79 7.46
C GLY A 264 -19.68 -27.88 7.43
N LYS A 265 -19.63 -26.70 8.06
CA LYS A 265 -20.68 -25.67 7.99
C LYS A 265 -20.58 -24.79 6.73
N ILE A 266 -19.54 -24.96 5.91
CA ILE A 266 -19.41 -24.26 4.64
C ILE A 266 -20.27 -25.01 3.62
N GLU A 267 -21.49 -24.51 3.37
CA GLU A 267 -22.37 -25.12 2.37
C GLU A 267 -21.86 -24.85 0.95
N VAL A 268 -21.47 -25.92 0.26
CA VAL A 268 -21.24 -25.89 -1.18
C VAL A 268 -22.59 -26.14 -1.85
N ALA A 269 -23.09 -25.16 -2.61
CA ALA A 269 -24.39 -25.26 -3.28
C ALA A 269 -24.49 -26.57 -4.11
N LYS A 270 -25.69 -27.15 -4.27
CA LYS A 270 -25.94 -28.34 -5.10
C LYS A 270 -27.08 -28.02 -6.07
N GLY A 271 -26.86 -28.17 -7.38
CA GLY A 271 -27.85 -27.89 -8.42
C GLY A 271 -27.19 -27.61 -9.79
N ASP A 272 -28.01 -27.50 -10.84
CA ASP A 272 -27.57 -27.01 -12.15
C ASP A 272 -27.13 -25.55 -12.00
N LYS A 273 -25.84 -25.34 -12.22
CA LYS A 273 -25.15 -24.13 -11.79
C LYS A 273 -24.61 -23.38 -12.97
N THR A 274 -24.86 -22.08 -12.99
CA THR A 274 -24.18 -21.17 -13.91
C THR A 274 -22.67 -21.26 -13.67
N MET A 275 -21.85 -20.93 -14.68
CA MET A 275 -20.38 -20.92 -14.56
C MET A 275 -19.90 -20.12 -13.32
N LYS A 276 -20.62 -19.05 -12.96
CA LYS A 276 -20.37 -18.27 -11.75
C LYS A 276 -20.54 -19.11 -10.48
N ASP A 277 -21.59 -19.90 -10.38
CA ASP A 277 -21.88 -20.74 -9.20
C ASP A 277 -20.92 -21.94 -9.12
N GLN A 278 -20.42 -22.42 -10.26
CA GLN A 278 -19.36 -23.43 -10.31
C GLN A 278 -18.04 -22.89 -9.78
N ILE A 279 -17.65 -21.67 -10.17
CA ILE A 279 -16.45 -20.99 -9.68
C ILE A 279 -16.55 -20.73 -8.17
N ILE A 280 -17.71 -20.25 -7.70
CA ILE A 280 -17.93 -20.02 -6.26
C ILE A 280 -17.82 -21.34 -5.49
N ALA A 281 -18.44 -22.42 -5.99
CA ALA A 281 -18.39 -23.73 -5.35
C ALA A 281 -16.96 -24.31 -5.27
N ALA A 282 -16.21 -24.24 -6.37
CA ALA A 282 -14.81 -24.68 -6.40
C ALA A 282 -13.93 -23.83 -5.48
N SER A 283 -14.17 -22.52 -5.41
CA SER A 283 -13.43 -21.61 -4.51
C SER A 283 -13.70 -21.91 -3.04
N LEU A 284 -14.96 -22.18 -2.67
CA LEU A 284 -15.32 -22.56 -1.31
C LEU A 284 -14.72 -23.90 -0.91
N ASP A 285 -14.77 -24.91 -1.78
CA ASP A 285 -14.18 -26.23 -1.52
C ASP A 285 -12.64 -26.17 -1.44
N ALA A 286 -12.00 -25.32 -2.26
CA ALA A 286 -10.56 -25.07 -2.19
C ALA A 286 -10.16 -24.39 -0.86
N LEU A 287 -10.93 -23.40 -0.41
CA LEU A 287 -10.73 -22.75 0.89
C LEU A 287 -10.93 -23.74 2.04
N GLN A 288 -11.96 -24.59 1.94
CA GLN A 288 -12.27 -25.63 2.91
C GLN A 288 -11.13 -26.65 3.04
N ALA A 289 -10.59 -27.12 1.92
CA ALA A 289 -9.45 -28.04 1.87
C ALA A 289 -8.16 -27.40 2.42
N ALA A 290 -7.89 -26.15 2.04
CA ALA A 290 -6.74 -25.39 2.53
C ALA A 290 -6.78 -25.22 4.05
N LEU A 291 -7.92 -24.79 4.59
CA LEU A 291 -8.08 -24.56 6.03
C LEU A 291 -8.01 -25.86 6.83
N SER A 292 -8.66 -26.92 6.37
CA SER A 292 -8.60 -28.23 7.02
C SER A 292 -7.18 -28.77 7.10
N THR A 293 -6.43 -28.63 6.00
CA THR A 293 -5.04 -29.07 5.93
C THR A 293 -4.13 -28.21 6.81
N ALA A 294 -4.33 -26.89 6.82
CA ALA A 294 -3.61 -25.99 7.70
C ALA A 294 -3.76 -26.40 9.18
N ILE A 295 -5.01 -26.64 9.61
CA ILE A 295 -5.31 -27.03 10.99
C ILE A 295 -4.69 -28.41 11.31
N ALA A 296 -4.81 -29.39 10.41
CA ALA A 296 -4.21 -30.70 10.61
C ALA A 296 -2.68 -30.62 10.77
N VAL A 297 -2.01 -29.81 9.97
CA VAL A 297 -0.55 -29.61 10.05
C VAL A 297 -0.15 -28.85 11.31
N PHE A 298 -0.91 -27.81 11.71
CA PHE A 298 -0.68 -27.13 12.99
C PHE A 298 -0.73 -28.10 14.17
N LEU A 299 -1.77 -28.93 14.22
CA LEU A 299 -1.95 -29.93 15.27
C LEU A 299 -0.87 -31.01 15.24
N GLY A 300 -0.51 -31.51 14.04
CA GLY A 300 0.50 -32.56 13.88
C GLY A 300 1.91 -32.09 14.24
N LEU A 301 2.25 -30.82 13.99
CA LEU A 301 3.54 -30.24 14.35
C LEU A 301 3.60 -29.75 15.81
N GLY A 302 2.48 -29.78 16.55
CA GLY A 302 2.41 -29.22 17.91
C GLY A 302 2.66 -27.71 17.95
N VAL A 303 2.50 -27.01 16.83
CA VAL A 303 2.74 -25.58 16.70
C VAL A 303 1.47 -24.83 17.11
N SER A 304 1.61 -23.80 17.94
CA SER A 304 0.49 -22.94 18.30
C SER A 304 -0.08 -22.28 17.04
N ILE A 305 -1.40 -22.39 16.83
CA ILE A 305 -2.10 -21.70 15.74
C ILE A 305 -1.95 -20.17 15.81
N PHE A 306 -1.53 -19.64 16.97
CA PHE A 306 -1.30 -18.22 17.19
C PHE A 306 0.16 -17.79 17.03
N ASP A 307 1.09 -18.73 16.88
CA ASP A 307 2.50 -18.42 16.63
C ASP A 307 2.75 -18.32 15.12
N LEU A 308 2.42 -17.17 14.56
CA LEU A 308 2.54 -16.87 13.12
C LEU A 308 3.98 -16.57 12.67
N ASN A 309 4.96 -16.60 13.58
CA ASN A 309 6.36 -16.30 13.28
C ASN A 309 7.28 -17.53 13.35
N GLY A 310 6.78 -18.68 13.80
CA GLY A 310 7.56 -19.92 13.92
C GLY A 310 7.87 -20.58 12.57
N GLU A 311 8.95 -21.38 12.53
CA GLU A 311 9.34 -22.14 11.33
C GLU A 311 8.24 -23.07 10.82
N GLY A 312 7.36 -23.56 11.71
CA GLY A 312 6.21 -24.39 11.36
C GLY A 312 5.14 -23.70 10.51
N VAL A 313 5.07 -22.37 10.51
CA VAL A 313 4.07 -21.60 9.74
C VAL A 313 4.30 -21.73 8.25
N LYS A 314 5.57 -21.85 7.82
CA LYS A 314 5.91 -22.07 6.40
C LYS A 314 5.39 -23.43 5.93
N ALA A 315 5.54 -24.47 6.75
CA ALA A 315 5.04 -25.81 6.44
C ALA A 315 3.51 -25.82 6.39
N VAL A 316 2.84 -25.22 7.36
CA VAL A 316 1.38 -25.06 7.37
C VAL A 316 0.89 -24.34 6.12
N ALA A 317 1.47 -23.17 5.80
CA ALA A 317 1.06 -22.37 4.65
C ALA A 317 1.27 -23.13 3.33
N ALA A 318 2.41 -23.80 3.17
CA ALA A 318 2.70 -24.61 1.99
C ALA A 318 1.69 -25.77 1.82
N SER A 319 1.36 -26.48 2.90
CA SER A 319 0.39 -27.57 2.87
C SER A 319 -1.03 -27.08 2.59
N ALA A 320 -1.44 -25.95 3.18
CA ALA A 320 -2.73 -25.32 2.94
C ALA A 320 -2.90 -24.89 1.47
N ILE A 321 -1.90 -24.22 0.91
CA ILE A 321 -1.88 -23.80 -0.49
C ILE A 321 -1.93 -25.03 -1.40
N SER A 322 -1.13 -26.06 -1.12
CA SER A 322 -1.11 -27.29 -1.91
C SER A 322 -2.47 -27.98 -1.93
N ALA A 323 -3.15 -28.08 -0.78
CA ALA A 323 -4.48 -28.67 -0.70
C ALA A 323 -5.54 -27.87 -1.46
N GLY A 324 -5.51 -26.53 -1.38
CA GLY A 324 -6.41 -25.67 -2.15
C GLY A 324 -6.17 -25.78 -3.66
N LEU A 325 -4.90 -25.83 -4.08
CA LEU A 325 -4.54 -25.98 -5.49
C LEU A 325 -4.97 -27.32 -6.07
N LEU A 326 -4.90 -28.41 -5.30
CA LEU A 326 -5.40 -29.73 -5.74
C LEU A 326 -6.91 -29.72 -6.02
N VAL A 327 -7.69 -28.94 -5.26
CA VAL A 327 -9.12 -28.78 -5.52
C VAL A 327 -9.36 -27.98 -6.81
N LEU A 328 -8.60 -26.90 -7.02
CA LEU A 328 -8.71 -26.11 -8.24
C LEU A 328 -8.25 -26.89 -9.49
N GLN A 329 -7.19 -27.70 -9.37
CA GLN A 329 -6.75 -28.59 -10.44
C GLN A 329 -7.85 -29.59 -10.81
N ARG A 330 -8.50 -30.18 -9.81
CA ARG A 330 -9.66 -31.07 -10.02
C ARG A 330 -10.86 -30.35 -10.65
N TRP A 331 -11.07 -29.07 -10.37
CA TRP A 331 -12.12 -28.27 -11.01
C TRP A 331 -11.79 -27.94 -12.48
N LEU A 332 -10.50 -27.73 -12.78
CA LEU A 332 -10.04 -27.44 -14.14
C LEU A 332 -10.06 -28.68 -15.04
N ASP A 333 -9.97 -29.87 -14.45
CA ASP A 333 -10.10 -31.15 -15.14
C ASP A 333 -11.50 -31.29 -15.78
N GLU A 334 -11.52 -31.36 -17.12
CA GLU A 334 -12.75 -31.44 -17.91
C GLU A 334 -13.52 -32.75 -17.70
N ASP A 335 -12.83 -33.81 -17.24
CA ASP A 335 -13.44 -35.10 -16.96
C ASP A 335 -14.05 -35.15 -15.54
N ASN A 336 -13.88 -34.08 -14.75
CA ASN A 336 -14.39 -34.02 -13.38
C ASN A 336 -15.81 -33.44 -13.30
N THR A 337 -16.78 -34.32 -13.14
CA THR A 337 -18.21 -33.96 -13.05
C THR A 337 -18.62 -33.36 -11.71
N ARG A 338 -17.74 -33.34 -10.68
CA ARG A 338 -18.08 -32.89 -9.31
C ARG A 338 -18.62 -31.45 -9.26
N TYR A 339 -18.20 -30.60 -10.19
CA TYR A 339 -18.62 -29.19 -10.24
C TYR A 339 -19.52 -28.87 -11.44
N GLY A 340 -20.05 -29.89 -12.13
CA GLY A 340 -21.03 -29.70 -13.22
C GLY A 340 -20.45 -29.12 -14.51
N ARG A 341 -19.15 -29.30 -14.78
CA ARG A 341 -18.60 -29.07 -16.13
C ARG A 341 -19.02 -30.24 -17.02
N THR A 342 -20.02 -30.03 -17.85
CA THR A 342 -20.29 -30.86 -19.03
C THR A 342 -19.63 -30.19 -20.23
N ARG A 343 -19.02 -30.97 -21.13
CA ARG A 343 -18.53 -30.48 -22.43
C ARG A 343 -19.65 -29.86 -23.26
#